data_AF-A0AAD6XU54-F1
#
_entry.id   AF-A0AAD6XU54-F1
#
_cell.length_a   1.000
_cell.length_b   1.000
_cell.length_c   1.000
_cell.angle_alpha   90.00
_cell.angle_beta   90.00
_cell.angle_gamma   90.00
#
_symmetry.space_group_name_H-M   'P 1'
#
loop_
_entity.id
_entity.type
_entity.pdbx_description
1 polymer ?
#
loop_
_entity_poly.entity_id
_entity_poly.type
_entity_poly.pdbx_seq_one_letter_code
_entity_poly.pdbx_strand_id
1 'polypeptide(L)'
;MGISGLLPALKSISTQKHLSEFAGQTLAVDAYVWLHRGIFTCATELATGRDTHKYVDYAMHRVRLLRHHKIEPYVVFDGGPLPAKKGTEGDRQAKRAEHRALGKAFAAQGKTSQAREHYVKCIDVTPQMAFQLIKALRAEAVAYVVAPYEADAQLAYLEREGLVDGIITEDSDLLVFGCRTVLFKMDAVSSTAVCIDRADFARVAPTDGVALGGWGDAQFRAMAILSGCDYLPSIPGVGLKTACALLRRWKGVEQVLRAIAMEGKKTVPRGYMRSFRLAEQCFLHQRVYDPRAQRLVHLTEPDQDWDGEADAYVGG
;
A
#
# COMPACT_ATOMS: atom_id res chain seq x y z
N MET A 1 -4.57 2.08 -3.71
CA MET A 1 -3.79 0.90 -4.12
C MET A 1 -4.13 -0.21 -3.12
N GLY A 2 -3.57 -1.42 -3.27
CA GLY A 2 -3.87 -2.54 -2.37
C GLY A 2 -5.15 -3.33 -2.66
N ILE A 3 -5.68 -3.99 -1.61
CA ILE A 3 -6.82 -4.94 -1.68
C ILE A 3 -8.07 -4.32 -2.33
N SER A 4 -8.43 -4.86 -3.49
CA SER A 4 -9.57 -4.39 -4.28
C SER A 4 -10.90 -4.52 -3.53
N GLY A 5 -11.60 -3.40 -3.38
CA GLY A 5 -12.92 -3.35 -2.73
C GLY A 5 -12.89 -3.29 -1.20
N LEU A 6 -11.71 -3.26 -0.56
CA LEU A 6 -11.60 -3.20 0.90
C LEU A 6 -12.10 -1.89 1.49
N LEU A 7 -11.61 -0.73 1.04
CA LEU A 7 -12.07 0.57 1.55
C LEU A 7 -13.59 0.80 1.40
N PRO A 8 -14.24 0.46 0.26
CA PRO A 8 -15.70 0.47 0.16
C PRO A 8 -16.40 -0.42 1.19
N ALA A 9 -15.84 -1.60 1.51
CA ALA A 9 -16.41 -2.52 2.49
C ALA A 9 -16.23 -2.04 3.94
N LEU A 10 -15.30 -1.12 4.19
CA LEU A 10 -15.06 -0.49 5.50
C LEU A 10 -15.75 0.88 5.63
N LYS A 11 -16.59 1.27 4.67
CA LYS A 11 -17.21 2.61 4.65
C LYS A 11 -17.99 2.95 5.93
N SER A 12 -18.59 1.97 6.61
CA SER A 12 -19.35 2.16 7.85
C SER A 12 -18.50 2.60 9.04
N ILE A 13 -17.19 2.36 8.99
CA ILE A 13 -16.22 2.76 10.03
C ILE A 13 -15.26 3.85 9.54
N SER A 14 -15.37 4.27 8.28
CA SER A 14 -14.59 5.37 7.71
C SER A 14 -15.15 6.71 8.18
N THR A 15 -14.34 7.45 8.94
CA THR A 15 -14.72 8.76 9.49
C THR A 15 -13.90 9.86 8.85
N GLN A 16 -14.55 10.95 8.40
CA GLN A 16 -13.80 12.13 7.95
C GLN A 16 -13.34 12.91 9.18
N LYS A 17 -12.03 13.15 9.27
CA LYS A 17 -11.39 13.90 10.36
C LYS A 17 -10.59 15.07 9.82
N HIS A 18 -10.54 16.15 10.59
CA HIS A 18 -9.69 17.29 10.29
C HIS A 18 -8.27 17.03 10.83
N LEU A 19 -7.24 17.50 10.13
CA LEU A 19 -5.84 17.26 10.50
C LEU A 19 -5.50 17.80 11.90
N SER A 20 -6.13 18.89 12.34
CA SER A 20 -5.91 19.43 13.69
C SER A 20 -6.25 18.46 14.83
N GLU A 21 -7.06 17.43 14.59
CA GLU A 21 -7.38 16.39 15.58
C GLU A 21 -6.15 15.53 15.94
N PHE A 22 -5.12 15.54 15.08
CA PHE A 22 -3.86 14.80 15.26
C PHE A 22 -2.72 15.72 15.74
N ALA A 23 -3.03 16.94 16.18
CA ALA A 23 -2.02 17.88 16.68
C ALA A 23 -1.23 17.28 17.85
N GLY A 24 0.10 17.40 17.79
CA GLY A 24 1.04 16.83 18.76
C GLY A 24 1.43 15.38 18.50
N GLN A 25 0.85 14.73 17.49
CA GLN A 25 1.19 13.37 17.08
C GLN A 25 2.24 13.36 15.97
N THR A 26 2.92 12.22 15.83
CA THR A 26 3.80 11.93 14.71
C THR A 26 3.06 11.03 13.72
N LEU A 27 2.87 11.49 12.48
CA LEU A 27 2.21 10.69 11.44
C LEU A 27 3.22 10.26 10.39
N ALA A 28 3.28 8.96 10.13
CA ALA A 28 4.07 8.45 9.03
C ALA A 28 3.36 8.69 7.69
N VAL A 29 4.14 8.92 6.64
CA VAL A 29 3.63 9.20 5.30
C VAL A 29 4.26 8.26 4.30
N ASP A 30 3.43 7.61 3.50
CA ASP A 30 3.86 6.96 2.27
C ASP A 30 4.28 8.01 1.22
N ALA A 31 5.58 8.12 0.97
CA ALA A 31 6.12 9.10 0.04
C ALA A 31 5.70 8.83 -1.42
N TYR A 32 5.60 7.56 -1.81
CA TYR A 32 5.33 7.17 -3.19
C TYR A 32 3.90 7.52 -3.58
N VAL A 33 2.95 7.44 -2.65
CA VAL A 33 1.59 7.97 -2.85
C VAL A 33 1.63 9.46 -3.25
N TRP A 34 2.39 10.30 -2.54
CA TRP A 34 2.47 11.73 -2.86
C TRP A 34 3.28 12.01 -4.12
N LEU A 35 4.37 11.29 -4.37
CA LEU A 35 5.16 11.42 -5.60
C LEU A 35 4.33 11.04 -6.83
N HIS A 36 3.60 9.91 -6.77
CA HIS A 36 2.69 9.50 -7.83
C HIS A 36 1.60 10.53 -8.07
N ARG A 37 1.00 11.10 -7.03
CA ARG A 37 0.00 12.17 -7.18
C ARG A 37 0.61 13.48 -7.72
N GLY A 38 1.83 13.80 -7.31
CA GLY A 38 2.58 14.96 -7.79
C GLY A 38 2.85 14.89 -9.29
N ILE A 39 3.11 13.71 -9.84
CA ILE A 39 3.29 13.49 -11.28
C ILE A 39 2.12 14.02 -12.12
N PHE A 40 0.88 13.97 -11.63
CA PHE A 40 -0.29 14.47 -12.38
C PHE A 40 -0.18 15.97 -12.72
N THR A 41 0.61 16.72 -11.94
CA THR A 41 0.85 18.16 -12.14
C THR A 41 1.90 18.45 -13.23
N CYS A 42 2.77 17.47 -13.54
CA CYS A 42 3.93 17.65 -14.42
C CYS A 42 4.15 16.48 -15.39
N ALA A 43 3.11 15.68 -15.66
CA ALA A 43 3.24 14.45 -16.43
C ALA A 43 3.79 14.69 -17.84
N THR A 44 3.30 15.71 -18.54
CA THR A 44 3.79 16.04 -19.89
C THR A 44 5.28 16.41 -19.90
N GLU A 45 5.74 17.17 -18.89
CA GLU A 45 7.15 17.57 -18.77
C GLU A 45 8.03 16.33 -18.58
N LEU A 46 7.69 15.48 -17.61
CA LEU A 46 8.41 14.24 -17.32
C LEU A 46 8.42 13.28 -18.51
N ALA A 47 7.27 13.07 -19.17
CA ALA A 47 7.17 12.17 -20.31
C ALA A 47 7.92 12.66 -21.56
N THR A 48 8.19 13.96 -21.65
CA THR A 48 8.95 14.58 -22.76
C THR A 48 10.40 14.88 -22.40
N GLY A 49 10.86 14.48 -21.21
CA GLY A 49 12.25 14.67 -20.77
C GLY A 49 12.59 16.12 -20.37
N ARG A 50 11.59 16.92 -20.00
CA ARG A 50 11.81 18.26 -19.44
C ARG A 50 11.97 18.17 -17.94
N ASP A 51 12.98 18.85 -17.42
CA ASP A 51 13.22 18.96 -15.98
C ASP A 51 12.07 19.70 -15.29
N THR A 52 11.67 19.20 -14.12
CA THR A 52 10.57 19.75 -13.33
C THR A 52 10.73 19.35 -11.87
N HIS A 53 10.28 20.21 -10.96
CA HIS A 53 10.26 19.97 -9.51
C HIS A 53 8.85 19.98 -8.92
N LYS A 54 7.82 20.12 -9.75
CA LYS A 54 6.42 20.26 -9.30
C LYS A 54 5.93 19.08 -8.45
N TYR A 55 6.44 17.88 -8.67
CA TYR A 55 6.14 16.71 -7.85
C TYR A 55 6.73 16.82 -6.42
N VAL A 56 7.90 17.46 -6.27
CA VAL A 56 8.50 17.77 -4.97
C VAL A 56 7.68 18.85 -4.27
N ASP A 57 7.33 19.93 -4.98
CA ASP A 57 6.51 21.01 -4.43
C ASP A 57 5.15 20.49 -3.93
N TYR A 58 4.53 19.58 -4.69
CA TYR A 58 3.28 18.93 -4.33
C TYR A 58 3.38 18.13 -3.02
N ALA A 59 4.47 17.38 -2.82
CA ALA A 59 4.71 16.61 -1.61
C ALA A 59 5.08 17.53 -0.43
N MET A 60 5.99 18.49 -0.62
CA MET A 60 6.41 19.42 0.43
C MET A 60 5.28 20.34 0.89
N HIS A 61 4.35 20.71 0.01
CA HIS A 61 3.14 21.42 0.42
C HIS A 61 2.35 20.65 1.49
N ARG A 62 2.23 19.31 1.34
CA ARG A 62 1.55 18.44 2.31
C ARG A 62 2.34 18.27 3.60
N VAL A 63 3.65 18.11 3.50
CA VAL A 63 4.55 18.10 4.68
C VAL A 63 4.34 19.36 5.51
N ARG A 64 4.37 20.53 4.87
CA ARG A 64 4.18 21.83 5.54
C ARG A 64 2.76 21.99 6.08
N LEU A 65 1.74 21.44 5.40
CA LEU A 65 0.36 21.43 5.89
C LEU A 65 0.23 20.61 7.20
N LEU A 66 0.85 19.44 7.28
CA LEU A 66 0.88 18.66 8.52
C LEU A 66 1.53 19.45 9.66
N ARG A 67 2.70 20.04 9.41
CA ARG A 67 3.40 20.88 10.40
C ARG A 67 2.58 22.11 10.81
N HIS A 68 1.85 22.72 9.88
CA HIS A 68 0.93 23.82 10.18
C HIS A 68 -0.13 23.42 11.21
N HIS A 69 -0.66 22.20 11.10
CA HIS A 69 -1.59 21.60 12.07
C HIS A 69 -0.90 20.95 13.28
N LYS A 70 0.40 21.23 13.49
CA LYS A 70 1.23 20.73 14.60
C LYS A 70 1.37 19.21 14.62
N ILE A 71 1.30 18.57 13.45
CA ILE A 71 1.64 17.16 13.27
C ILE A 71 3.11 17.08 12.85
N GLU A 72 3.86 16.17 13.45
CA GLU A 72 5.23 15.87 13.01
C GLU A 72 5.19 14.80 11.90
N PRO A 73 5.61 15.12 10.66
CA PRO A 73 5.61 14.13 9.59
C PRO A 73 6.86 13.25 9.63
N TYR A 74 6.67 11.93 9.48
CA TYR A 74 7.75 10.97 9.26
C TYR A 74 7.60 10.34 7.87
N VAL A 75 8.45 10.71 6.92
CA VAL A 75 8.27 10.27 5.52
C VAL A 75 8.97 8.93 5.25
N VAL A 76 8.25 7.96 4.68
CA VAL A 76 8.78 6.63 4.35
C VAL A 76 8.81 6.45 2.84
N PHE A 77 9.95 6.03 2.31
CA PHE A 77 10.17 5.73 0.89
C PHE A 77 10.33 4.23 0.66
N ASP A 78 9.86 3.74 -0.49
CA ASP A 78 10.25 2.42 -0.99
C ASP A 78 11.76 2.36 -1.26
N GLY A 79 12.32 1.17 -1.11
CA GLY A 79 13.71 0.84 -1.39
C GLY A 79 13.87 -0.12 -2.56
N GLY A 80 14.54 -1.24 -2.31
CA GLY A 80 14.84 -2.24 -3.32
C GLY A 80 13.62 -3.04 -3.77
N PRO A 81 13.69 -3.70 -4.95
CA PRO A 81 12.59 -4.55 -5.41
C PRO A 81 12.44 -5.77 -4.51
N LEU A 82 11.22 -6.02 -4.03
CA LEU A 82 10.91 -7.23 -3.28
C LEU A 82 10.84 -8.46 -4.21
N PRO A 83 11.51 -9.58 -3.88
CA PRO A 83 11.44 -10.81 -4.67
C PRO A 83 10.00 -11.29 -4.94
N ALA A 84 9.10 -11.17 -3.95
CA ALA A 84 7.70 -11.57 -4.08
C ALA A 84 6.92 -10.81 -5.16
N LYS A 85 7.33 -9.59 -5.53
CA LYS A 85 6.64 -8.75 -6.54
C LYS A 85 7.30 -8.76 -7.94
N LYS A 86 8.30 -9.63 -8.17
CA LYS A 86 9.04 -9.68 -9.45
C LYS A 86 8.14 -9.82 -10.69
N GLY A 87 7.05 -10.58 -10.62
CA GLY A 87 6.14 -10.77 -11.76
C GLY A 87 5.36 -9.50 -12.13
N THR A 88 4.95 -8.72 -11.13
CA THR A 88 4.09 -7.54 -11.29
C THR A 88 4.83 -6.35 -11.91
N GLU A 89 6.13 -6.21 -11.65
CA GLU A 89 6.94 -5.11 -12.20
C GLU A 89 7.14 -5.21 -13.72
N GLY A 90 7.23 -6.42 -14.27
CA GLY A 90 7.30 -6.63 -15.72
C GLY A 90 6.05 -6.13 -16.44
N ASP A 91 4.87 -6.49 -15.92
CA ASP A 91 3.59 -6.04 -16.45
C ASP A 91 3.41 -4.52 -16.35
N ARG A 92 3.85 -3.91 -15.24
CA ARG A 92 3.84 -2.45 -15.06
C ARG A 92 4.75 -1.78 -16.08
N GLN A 93 5.95 -2.31 -16.31
CA GLN A 93 6.88 -1.78 -17.31
C GLN A 93 6.30 -1.84 -18.73
N ALA A 94 5.69 -2.98 -19.11
CA ALA A 94 5.07 -3.15 -20.42
C ALA A 94 3.93 -2.13 -20.65
N LYS A 95 3.02 -1.99 -19.67
CA LYS A 95 1.93 -1.00 -19.71
C LYS A 95 2.44 0.44 -19.80
N ARG A 96 3.50 0.79 -19.05
CA ARG A 96 4.13 2.11 -19.12
C ARG A 96 4.68 2.38 -20.52
N ALA A 97 5.33 1.40 -21.15
CA ALA A 97 5.84 1.55 -22.51
C ALA A 97 4.72 1.76 -23.55
N GLU A 98 3.63 0.99 -23.45
CA GLU A 98 2.44 1.15 -24.29
C GLU A 98 1.84 2.54 -24.16
N HIS A 99 1.57 3.00 -22.93
CA HIS A 99 1.01 4.33 -22.69
C HIS A 99 1.95 5.44 -23.16
N ARG A 100 3.28 5.26 -23.07
CA ARG A 100 4.23 6.22 -23.62
C ARG A 100 4.11 6.35 -25.14
N ALA A 101 3.98 5.23 -25.85
CA ALA A 101 3.81 5.24 -27.31
C ALA A 101 2.50 5.94 -27.72
N LEU A 102 1.39 5.61 -27.05
CA LEU A 102 0.08 6.22 -27.29
C LEU A 102 0.10 7.74 -27.00
N GLY A 103 0.73 8.16 -25.89
CA GLY A 103 0.88 9.57 -25.55
C GLY A 103 1.62 10.37 -26.62
N LYS A 104 2.72 9.81 -27.14
CA LYS A 104 3.49 10.42 -28.25
C LYS A 104 2.66 10.50 -29.54
N ALA A 105 1.91 9.46 -29.87
CA ALA A 105 1.06 9.44 -31.06
C ALA A 105 -0.04 10.51 -31.01
N PHE A 106 -0.73 10.66 -29.86
CA PHE A 106 -1.72 11.72 -29.68
C PHE A 106 -1.09 13.12 -29.71
N ALA A 107 0.09 13.29 -29.11
CA ALA A 107 0.80 14.57 -29.13
C ALA A 107 1.18 15.00 -30.56
N ALA A 108 1.64 14.06 -31.40
CA ALA A 108 1.95 14.32 -32.81
C ALA A 108 0.72 14.74 -33.64
N GLN A 109 -0.48 14.36 -33.21
CA GLN A 109 -1.76 14.77 -33.82
C GLN A 109 -2.31 16.09 -33.24
N GLY A 110 -1.58 16.78 -32.36
CA GLY A 110 -2.07 17.98 -31.66
C GLY A 110 -3.13 17.71 -30.59
N LYS A 111 -3.39 16.44 -30.25
CA LYS A 111 -4.41 16.02 -29.26
C LYS A 111 -3.85 16.04 -27.84
N THR A 112 -3.54 17.24 -27.34
CA THR A 112 -2.81 17.45 -26.07
C THR A 112 -3.51 16.84 -24.85
N SER A 113 -4.84 16.92 -24.75
CA SER A 113 -5.58 16.35 -23.61
C SER A 113 -5.44 14.83 -23.55
N GLN A 114 -5.64 14.16 -24.68
CA GLN A 114 -5.52 12.70 -24.78
C GLN A 114 -4.08 12.26 -24.55
N ALA A 115 -3.10 12.99 -25.08
CA ALA A 115 -1.69 12.73 -24.82
C ALA A 115 -1.38 12.76 -23.32
N ARG A 116 -1.90 13.76 -22.58
CA ARG A 116 -1.72 13.88 -21.14
C ARG A 116 -2.29 12.69 -20.36
N GLU A 117 -3.48 12.20 -20.72
CA GLU A 117 -4.10 11.02 -20.08
C GLU A 117 -3.21 9.78 -20.18
N HIS A 118 -2.51 9.62 -21.31
CA HIS A 118 -1.54 8.54 -21.51
C HIS A 118 -0.21 8.81 -20.80
N TYR A 119 0.28 10.06 -20.79
CA TYR A 119 1.52 10.40 -20.11
C TYR A 119 1.46 10.17 -18.60
N VAL A 120 0.34 10.48 -17.95
CA VAL A 120 0.15 10.19 -16.52
C VAL A 120 0.34 8.69 -16.21
N LYS A 121 -0.04 7.80 -17.13
CA LYS A 121 0.03 6.34 -16.96
C LYS A 121 1.39 5.74 -17.33
N CYS A 122 2.31 6.52 -17.91
CA CYS A 122 3.58 6.02 -18.43
C CYS A 122 4.81 6.41 -17.60
N ILE A 123 4.61 7.28 -16.60
CA ILE A 123 5.68 7.80 -15.76
C ILE A 123 5.82 6.90 -14.54
N ASP A 124 7.07 6.54 -14.28
CA ASP A 124 7.45 5.81 -13.09
C ASP A 124 8.09 6.76 -12.09
N VAL A 125 7.85 6.54 -10.80
CA VAL A 125 8.56 7.29 -9.75
C VAL A 125 9.95 6.69 -9.62
N THR A 126 10.97 7.44 -10.03
CA THR A 126 12.36 6.94 -10.03
C THR A 126 13.07 7.23 -8.69
N PRO A 127 14.15 6.49 -8.37
CA PRO A 127 14.99 6.80 -7.22
C PRO A 127 15.53 8.23 -7.24
N GLN A 128 15.78 8.80 -8.41
CA GLN A 128 16.21 10.20 -8.55
C GLN A 128 15.12 11.17 -8.13
N MET A 129 13.85 10.91 -8.48
CA MET A 129 12.72 11.74 -8.05
C MET A 129 12.53 11.65 -6.53
N ALA A 130 12.59 10.45 -5.96
CA ALA A 130 12.56 10.23 -4.51
C ALA A 130 13.70 10.99 -3.81
N PHE A 131 14.91 10.94 -4.37
CA PHE A 131 16.07 11.66 -3.85
C PHE A 131 15.88 13.19 -3.85
N GLN A 132 15.23 13.78 -4.86
CA GLN A 132 14.92 15.21 -4.84
C GLN A 132 13.98 15.58 -3.69
N LEU A 133 13.00 14.73 -3.38
CA LEU A 133 12.13 14.93 -2.22
C LEU A 133 12.92 14.78 -0.91
N ILE A 134 13.78 13.76 -0.78
CA ILE A 134 14.66 13.60 0.38
C ILE A 134 15.52 14.85 0.64
N LYS A 135 16.08 15.47 -0.41
CA LYS A 135 16.84 16.72 -0.27
C LYS A 135 15.97 17.85 0.30
N ALA A 136 14.73 17.98 -0.16
CA ALA A 136 13.81 18.99 0.34
C ALA A 136 13.39 18.73 1.80
N LEU A 137 13.14 17.47 2.17
CA LEU A 137 12.83 17.07 3.55
C LEU A 137 14.00 17.41 4.50
N ARG A 138 15.23 17.07 4.11
CA ARG A 138 16.44 17.39 4.89
C ARG A 138 16.61 18.89 5.10
N ALA A 139 16.34 19.70 4.08
CA ALA A 139 16.44 21.16 4.17
C ALA A 139 15.45 21.76 5.19
N GLU A 140 14.32 21.08 5.45
CA GLU A 140 13.31 21.49 6.42
C GLU A 140 13.36 20.70 7.73
N ALA A 141 14.41 19.89 7.93
CA ALA A 141 14.64 19.02 9.08
C ALA A 141 13.48 18.04 9.34
N VAL A 142 12.87 17.50 8.28
CA VAL A 142 11.80 16.52 8.38
C VAL A 142 12.37 15.10 8.42
N ALA A 143 11.91 14.31 9.39
CA ALA A 143 12.32 12.91 9.55
C ALA A 143 11.88 12.07 8.34
N TYR A 144 12.78 11.17 7.91
CA TYR A 144 12.45 10.22 6.87
C TYR A 144 13.28 8.94 6.98
N VAL A 145 12.80 7.86 6.37
CA VAL A 145 13.51 6.60 6.20
C VAL A 145 13.27 6.03 4.80
N VAL A 146 14.28 5.37 4.24
CA VAL A 146 14.11 4.55 3.03
C VAL A 146 14.00 3.11 3.51
N ALA A 147 12.86 2.47 3.25
CA ALA A 147 12.64 1.08 3.57
C ALA A 147 13.67 0.20 2.83
N PRO A 148 14.03 -0.98 3.35
CA PRO A 148 14.87 -1.92 2.60
C PRO A 148 14.18 -2.40 1.31
N TYR A 149 12.87 -2.62 1.40
CA TYR A 149 12.00 -3.04 0.31
C TYR A 149 10.77 -2.14 0.24
N GLU A 150 9.63 -2.54 0.80
CA GLU A 150 8.38 -1.77 0.64
C GLU A 150 8.14 -0.84 1.82
N ALA A 151 7.63 0.35 1.51
CA ALA A 151 7.19 1.32 2.49
C ALA A 151 6.07 0.75 3.36
N ASP A 152 5.19 -0.11 2.82
CA ASP A 152 4.06 -0.70 3.55
C ASP A 152 4.50 -1.42 4.83
N ALA A 153 5.47 -2.33 4.74
CA ALA A 153 5.99 -3.05 5.89
C ALA A 153 6.76 -2.12 6.84
N GLN A 154 7.52 -1.16 6.30
CA GLN A 154 8.26 -0.19 7.11
C GLN A 154 7.34 0.74 7.90
N LEU A 155 6.25 1.20 7.30
CA LEU A 155 5.21 2.01 7.93
C LEU A 155 4.54 1.22 9.07
N ALA A 156 4.15 -0.03 8.80
CA ALA A 156 3.57 -0.90 9.80
C ALA A 156 4.51 -1.16 10.99
N TYR A 157 5.81 -1.34 10.72
CA TYR A 157 6.83 -1.49 11.75
C TYR A 157 6.93 -0.24 12.63
N LEU A 158 7.04 0.95 12.02
CA LEU A 158 7.17 2.20 12.77
C LEU A 158 5.98 2.46 13.70
N GLU A 159 4.76 2.19 13.24
CA GLU A 159 3.55 2.36 14.07
C GLU A 159 3.52 1.35 15.23
N ARG A 160 3.86 0.08 14.95
CA ARG A 160 3.83 -0.97 15.97
C ARG A 160 4.89 -0.76 17.06
N GLU A 161 6.07 -0.27 16.70
CA GLU A 161 7.15 0.07 17.65
C GLU A 161 6.94 1.43 18.37
N GLY A 162 5.82 2.11 18.09
CA GLY A 162 5.46 3.39 18.70
C GLY A 162 6.40 4.53 18.32
N LEU A 163 6.95 4.52 17.10
CA LEU A 163 7.70 5.65 16.55
C LEU A 163 6.77 6.68 15.89
N VAL A 164 5.58 6.24 15.48
CA VAL A 164 4.53 7.06 14.87
C VAL A 164 3.18 6.64 15.43
N ASP A 165 2.23 7.56 15.45
CA ASP A 165 0.90 7.39 16.04
C ASP A 165 -0.17 7.02 15.00
N GLY A 166 0.15 7.15 13.71
CA GLY A 166 -0.73 6.77 12.60
C GLY A 166 -0.05 6.94 11.25
N ILE A 167 -0.71 6.47 10.20
CA ILE A 167 -0.14 6.41 8.84
C ILE A 167 -1.04 7.13 7.83
N ILE A 168 -0.45 7.96 6.98
CA ILE A 168 -1.11 8.59 5.83
C ILE A 168 -0.69 7.85 4.55
N THR A 169 -1.66 7.19 3.90
CA THR A 169 -1.44 6.47 2.64
C THR A 169 -2.74 6.35 1.84
N GLU A 170 -2.65 5.96 0.56
CA GLU A 170 -3.80 5.53 -0.26
C GLU A 170 -3.81 4.00 -0.45
N ASP A 171 -2.90 3.27 0.19
CA ASP A 171 -2.81 1.82 0.13
C ASP A 171 -3.53 1.15 1.31
N SER A 172 -4.55 0.34 1.00
CA SER A 172 -5.31 -0.36 2.03
C SER A 172 -4.59 -1.59 2.61
N ASP A 173 -3.46 -1.99 2.02
CA ASP A 173 -2.67 -3.13 2.50
C ASP A 173 -2.11 -2.86 3.91
N LEU A 174 -1.92 -1.60 4.31
CA LEU A 174 -1.48 -1.22 5.66
C LEU A 174 -2.43 -1.73 6.75
N LEU A 175 -3.74 -1.80 6.47
CA LEU A 175 -4.70 -2.39 7.39
C LEU A 175 -4.47 -3.90 7.56
N VAL A 176 -4.04 -4.58 6.49
CA VAL A 176 -3.71 -6.01 6.47
C VAL A 176 -2.41 -6.30 7.22
N PHE A 177 -1.43 -5.39 7.12
CA PHE A 177 -0.15 -5.46 7.82
C PHE A 177 -0.26 -5.33 9.34
N GLY A 178 -1.30 -4.71 9.88
CA GLY A 178 -1.34 -4.46 11.33
C GLY A 178 -1.83 -3.10 11.75
N CYS A 179 -1.82 -2.13 10.83
CA CYS A 179 -1.80 -0.72 11.21
C CYS A 179 -3.09 -0.28 11.87
N ARG A 180 -2.98 0.30 13.07
CA ARG A 180 -4.11 0.66 13.94
C ARG A 180 -4.89 1.83 13.37
N THR A 181 -4.20 2.92 13.02
CA THR A 181 -4.85 4.17 12.58
C THR A 181 -4.30 4.59 11.23
N VAL A 182 -5.13 4.46 10.19
CA VAL A 182 -4.75 4.80 8.81
C VAL A 182 -5.64 5.90 8.27
N LEU A 183 -5.00 6.93 7.73
CA LEU A 183 -5.59 8.12 7.13
C LEU A 183 -5.46 8.05 5.61
N PHE A 184 -6.61 7.91 4.96
CA PHE A 184 -6.75 7.86 3.51
C PHE A 184 -7.28 9.18 2.96
N LYS A 185 -7.10 9.42 1.65
CA LYS A 185 -7.73 10.51 0.90
C LYS A 185 -7.51 11.87 1.56
N MET A 186 -6.27 12.15 1.95
CA MET A 186 -5.92 13.43 2.56
C MET A 186 -6.10 14.56 1.55
N ASP A 187 -7.01 15.47 1.86
CA ASP A 187 -7.33 16.64 1.06
C ASP A 187 -6.65 17.89 1.63
N ALA A 188 -5.79 18.51 0.82
CA ALA A 188 -5.01 19.67 1.25
C ALA A 188 -5.85 20.95 1.35
N VAL A 189 -6.99 21.03 0.66
CA VAL A 189 -7.84 22.23 0.65
C VAL A 189 -8.69 22.30 1.92
N SER A 190 -9.41 21.23 2.23
CA SER A 190 -10.22 21.13 3.44
C SER A 190 -9.41 20.76 4.69
N SER A 191 -8.14 20.39 4.54
CA SER A 191 -7.31 19.87 5.64
C SER A 191 -7.98 18.67 6.34
N THR A 192 -8.62 17.79 5.57
CA THR A 192 -9.27 16.59 6.11
C THR A 192 -8.68 15.32 5.52
N ALA A 193 -8.87 14.20 6.22
CA ALA A 193 -8.58 12.86 5.74
C ALA A 193 -9.66 11.89 6.22
N VAL A 194 -9.80 10.76 5.51
CA VAL A 194 -10.67 9.66 5.91
C VAL A 194 -9.89 8.73 6.83
N CYS A 195 -10.23 8.73 8.11
CA CYS A 195 -9.65 7.90 9.14
C CYS A 195 -10.37 6.55 9.23
N ILE A 196 -9.61 5.47 9.26
CA ILE A 196 -10.07 4.14 9.67
C ILE A 196 -9.23 3.71 10.87
N ASP A 197 -9.90 3.34 11.95
CA ASP A 197 -9.30 2.73 13.13
C ASP A 197 -9.63 1.24 13.16
N ARG A 198 -8.62 0.38 13.31
CA ARG A 198 -8.82 -1.07 13.40
C ARG A 198 -9.60 -1.49 14.63
N ALA A 199 -9.63 -0.70 15.70
CA ALA A 199 -10.48 -0.95 16.85
C ALA A 199 -11.97 -1.00 16.47
N ASP A 200 -12.37 -0.29 15.40
CA ASP A 200 -13.74 -0.28 14.90
C ASP A 200 -14.07 -1.48 14.00
N PHE A 201 -13.14 -2.36 13.66
CA PHE A 201 -13.40 -3.52 12.78
C PHE A 201 -14.53 -4.40 13.29
N ALA A 202 -14.69 -4.53 14.60
CA ALA A 202 -15.78 -5.30 15.20
C ALA A 202 -17.18 -4.76 14.85
N ARG A 203 -17.28 -3.48 14.45
CA ARG A 203 -18.53 -2.81 14.07
C ARG A 203 -18.90 -3.02 12.61
N VAL A 204 -17.99 -3.57 11.78
CA VAL A 204 -18.25 -3.84 10.36
C VAL A 204 -19.22 -5.02 10.23
N ALA A 205 -20.42 -4.72 9.76
CA ALA A 205 -21.56 -5.63 9.75
C ALA A 205 -21.77 -6.25 8.36
N PRO A 206 -22.44 -7.42 8.26
CA PRO A 206 -22.68 -8.09 6.98
C PRO A 206 -23.35 -7.23 5.91
N THR A 207 -24.11 -6.20 6.31
CA THR A 207 -24.73 -5.20 5.41
C THR A 207 -23.72 -4.45 4.56
N ASP A 208 -22.47 -4.34 5.02
CA ASP A 208 -21.36 -3.71 4.30
C ASP A 208 -20.73 -4.66 3.26
N GLY A 209 -21.23 -5.89 3.18
CA GLY A 209 -20.77 -6.94 2.27
C GLY A 209 -19.65 -7.82 2.82
N VAL A 210 -19.06 -7.45 3.96
CA VAL A 210 -18.13 -8.27 4.75
C VAL A 210 -18.53 -8.19 6.21
N ALA A 211 -18.31 -9.26 6.97
CA ALA A 211 -18.54 -9.28 8.41
C ALA A 211 -17.20 -9.51 9.09
N LEU A 212 -16.72 -8.54 9.87
CA LEU A 212 -15.42 -8.62 10.55
C LEU A 212 -15.55 -8.80 12.08
N GLY A 213 -16.76 -8.67 12.64
CA GLY A 213 -17.02 -8.94 14.06
C GLY A 213 -16.52 -10.30 14.55
N GLY A 214 -15.66 -10.31 15.56
CA GLY A 214 -15.06 -11.53 16.13
C GLY A 214 -13.96 -12.17 15.28
N TRP A 215 -13.45 -11.49 14.26
CA TRP A 215 -12.22 -11.88 13.57
C TRP A 215 -11.00 -11.23 14.21
N GLY A 216 -9.89 -11.95 14.22
CA GLY A 216 -8.57 -11.40 14.46
C GLY A 216 -7.79 -11.20 13.16
N ASP A 217 -6.55 -10.79 13.32
CA ASP A 217 -5.62 -10.43 12.24
C ASP A 217 -5.42 -11.55 11.22
N ALA A 218 -5.32 -12.80 11.70
CA ALA A 218 -5.13 -13.95 10.83
C ALA A 218 -6.32 -14.16 9.87
N GLN A 219 -7.57 -14.04 10.34
CA GLN A 219 -8.73 -14.18 9.44
C GLN A 219 -8.85 -13.00 8.48
N PHE A 220 -8.57 -11.78 8.95
CA PHE A 220 -8.61 -10.59 8.11
C PHE A 220 -7.56 -10.65 6.99
N ARG A 221 -6.32 -11.01 7.33
CA ARG A 221 -5.23 -11.21 6.36
C ARG A 221 -5.52 -12.35 5.41
N ALA A 222 -6.03 -13.48 5.90
CA ALA A 222 -6.44 -14.57 5.03
C ALA A 222 -7.52 -14.16 4.02
N MET A 223 -8.49 -13.35 4.45
CA MET A 223 -9.51 -12.80 3.56
C MET A 223 -8.90 -11.91 2.48
N ALA A 224 -8.00 -10.99 2.87
CA ALA A 224 -7.30 -10.11 1.95
C ALA A 224 -6.52 -10.89 0.89
N ILE A 225 -5.68 -11.85 1.32
CA ILE A 225 -4.88 -12.68 0.42
C ILE A 225 -5.78 -13.53 -0.51
N LEU A 226 -6.83 -14.16 0.01
CA LEU A 226 -7.77 -14.94 -0.81
C LEU A 226 -8.54 -14.09 -1.83
N SER A 227 -8.77 -12.81 -1.51
CA SER A 227 -9.42 -11.86 -2.42
C SER A 227 -8.50 -11.29 -3.50
N GLY A 228 -7.21 -11.63 -3.45
CA GLY A 228 -6.17 -11.11 -4.32
C GLY A 228 -5.44 -9.93 -3.69
N CYS A 229 -4.12 -10.03 -3.65
CA CYS A 229 -3.20 -9.00 -3.20
C CYS A 229 -1.99 -8.94 -4.14
N ASP A 230 -1.07 -8.01 -3.91
CA ASP A 230 0.12 -7.88 -4.76
C ASP A 230 1.05 -9.10 -4.71
N TYR A 231 0.98 -9.94 -3.67
CA TYR A 231 1.81 -11.14 -3.52
C TYR A 231 1.16 -12.41 -4.10
N LEU A 232 -0.17 -12.43 -4.24
CA LEU A 232 -0.90 -13.60 -4.72
C LEU A 232 -2.20 -13.17 -5.42
N PRO A 233 -2.36 -13.47 -6.73
CA PRO A 233 -3.63 -13.29 -7.41
C PRO A 233 -4.74 -14.13 -6.78
N SER A 234 -5.97 -13.61 -6.79
CA SER A 234 -7.13 -14.34 -6.28
C SER A 234 -7.44 -15.59 -7.09
N ILE A 235 -8.16 -16.53 -6.49
CA ILE A 235 -8.83 -17.58 -7.25
C ILE A 235 -9.88 -16.92 -8.15
N PRO A 236 -10.01 -17.28 -9.44
CA PRO A 236 -11.02 -16.71 -10.32
C PRO A 236 -12.43 -16.82 -9.71
N GLY A 237 -13.14 -15.69 -9.62
CA GLY A 237 -14.46 -15.62 -9.00
C GLY A 237 -14.48 -15.57 -7.47
N VAL A 238 -13.32 -15.47 -6.81
CA VAL A 238 -13.19 -15.24 -5.36
C VAL A 238 -12.70 -13.83 -5.11
N GLY A 239 -13.64 -12.89 -4.95
CA GLY A 239 -13.35 -11.54 -4.47
C GLY A 239 -13.58 -11.41 -2.96
N LEU A 240 -13.40 -10.19 -2.42
CA LEU A 240 -13.45 -9.89 -0.99
C LEU A 240 -14.68 -10.47 -0.25
N LYS A 241 -15.88 -10.23 -0.77
CA LYS A 241 -17.14 -10.72 -0.16
C LYS A 241 -17.20 -12.25 -0.14
N THR A 242 -16.79 -12.88 -1.25
CA THR A 242 -16.77 -14.35 -1.38
C THR A 242 -15.73 -14.96 -0.44
N ALA A 243 -14.53 -14.38 -0.36
CA ALA A 243 -13.49 -14.81 0.57
C ALA A 243 -13.97 -14.70 2.03
N CYS A 244 -14.63 -13.60 2.40
CA CYS A 244 -15.20 -13.42 3.73
C CYS A 244 -16.23 -14.51 4.08
N ALA A 245 -17.20 -14.74 3.18
CA ALA A 245 -18.24 -15.75 3.37
C ALA A 245 -17.66 -17.18 3.50
N LEU A 246 -16.66 -17.51 2.69
CA LEU A 246 -16.00 -18.81 2.73
C LEU A 246 -15.24 -19.03 4.04
N LEU A 247 -14.48 -18.03 4.51
CA LEU A 247 -13.74 -18.11 5.77
C LEU A 247 -14.67 -18.18 6.99
N ARG A 248 -15.80 -17.46 6.98
CA ARG A 248 -16.84 -17.58 8.02
C ARG A 248 -17.40 -19.00 8.09
N ARG A 249 -17.56 -19.67 6.96
CA ARG A 249 -18.12 -21.02 6.88
C ARG A 249 -17.11 -22.11 7.24
N TRP A 250 -15.87 -22.00 6.77
CA TRP A 250 -14.89 -23.09 6.80
C TRP A 250 -13.72 -22.89 7.78
N LYS A 251 -13.68 -21.76 8.50
CA LYS A 251 -12.76 -21.40 9.60
C LYS A 251 -11.24 -21.46 9.31
N GLY A 252 -10.82 -21.93 8.15
CA GLY A 252 -9.42 -21.98 7.73
C GLY A 252 -9.25 -22.07 6.22
N VAL A 253 -8.08 -21.64 5.74
CA VAL A 253 -7.78 -21.48 4.31
C VAL A 253 -7.76 -22.84 3.61
N GLU A 254 -7.17 -23.86 4.22
CA GLU A 254 -7.14 -25.21 3.64
C GLU A 254 -8.55 -25.78 3.44
N GLN A 255 -9.43 -25.59 4.41
CA GLN A 255 -10.82 -26.02 4.35
C GLN A 255 -11.59 -25.24 3.28
N VAL A 256 -11.32 -23.93 3.14
CA VAL A 256 -11.87 -23.12 2.04
C VAL A 256 -11.44 -23.67 0.68
N LEU A 257 -10.15 -23.97 0.50
CA LEU A 257 -9.64 -24.50 -0.77
C LEU A 257 -10.26 -25.87 -1.11
N ARG A 258 -10.36 -26.77 -0.12
CA ARG A 258 -11.03 -28.07 -0.30
C ARG A 258 -12.50 -27.90 -0.65
N ALA A 259 -13.21 -26.99 0.01
CA ALA A 259 -14.62 -26.73 -0.27
C ALA A 259 -14.83 -26.16 -1.69
N ILE A 260 -13.97 -25.23 -2.14
CA ILE A 260 -14.03 -24.71 -3.51
C ILE A 260 -13.79 -25.83 -4.52
N ALA A 261 -12.79 -26.69 -4.28
CA ALA A 261 -12.49 -27.81 -5.15
C ALA A 261 -13.64 -28.83 -5.23
N MET A 262 -14.30 -29.12 -4.10
CA MET A 262 -15.46 -30.02 -4.05
C MET A 262 -16.71 -29.43 -4.70
N GLU A 263 -16.93 -28.12 -4.63
CA GLU A 263 -18.07 -27.47 -5.31
C GLU A 263 -17.95 -27.57 -6.85
N GLY A 264 -16.72 -27.67 -7.38
CA GLY A 264 -16.44 -27.90 -8.79
C GLY A 264 -16.72 -26.71 -9.72
N LYS A 265 -17.30 -25.61 -9.22
CA LYS A 265 -17.63 -24.41 -10.01
C LYS A 265 -16.45 -23.48 -10.27
N LYS A 266 -15.38 -23.57 -9.46
CA LYS A 266 -14.19 -22.73 -9.58
C LYS A 266 -12.95 -23.62 -9.54
N THR A 267 -11.95 -23.28 -10.36
CA THR A 267 -10.69 -24.01 -10.43
C THR A 267 -9.69 -23.39 -9.47
N VAL A 268 -9.27 -24.15 -8.45
CA VAL A 268 -8.16 -23.74 -7.58
C VAL A 268 -6.84 -23.94 -8.35
N PRO A 269 -6.01 -22.90 -8.52
CA PRO A 269 -4.70 -23.04 -9.17
C PRO A 269 -3.82 -24.08 -8.47
N ARG A 270 -3.00 -24.81 -9.24
CA ARG A 270 -2.04 -25.76 -8.66
C ARG A 270 -1.06 -25.03 -7.74
N GLY A 271 -0.80 -25.59 -6.56
CA GLY A 271 0.12 -25.01 -5.60
C GLY A 271 -0.40 -23.79 -4.83
N TYR A 272 -1.67 -23.39 -5.00
CA TYR A 272 -2.21 -22.16 -4.41
C TYR A 272 -2.00 -22.07 -2.89
N MET A 273 -2.12 -23.17 -2.14
CA MET A 273 -1.89 -23.16 -0.69
C MET A 273 -0.45 -22.80 -0.32
N ARG A 274 0.54 -23.29 -1.08
CA ARG A 274 1.96 -22.92 -0.86
C ARG A 274 2.17 -21.43 -1.15
N SER A 275 1.65 -20.94 -2.27
CA SER A 275 1.72 -19.52 -2.62
C SER A 275 0.99 -18.63 -1.61
N PHE A 276 -0.13 -19.10 -1.06
CA PHE A 276 -0.85 -18.43 0.03
C PHE A 276 0.03 -18.28 1.27
N ARG A 277 0.70 -19.36 1.69
CA ARG A 277 1.62 -19.30 2.85
C ARG A 277 2.74 -18.30 2.60
N LEU A 278 3.36 -18.31 1.42
CA LEU A 278 4.41 -17.34 1.07
C LEU A 278 3.90 -15.89 1.08
N ALA A 279 2.71 -15.62 0.53
CA ALA A 279 2.09 -14.30 0.58
C ALA A 279 1.78 -13.87 2.02
N GLU A 280 1.36 -14.80 2.88
CA GLU A 280 1.17 -14.53 4.30
C GLU A 280 2.49 -14.20 5.00
N GLN A 281 3.58 -14.90 4.67
CA GLN A 281 4.91 -14.58 5.21
C GLN A 281 5.36 -13.16 4.83
N CYS A 282 5.04 -12.67 3.62
CA CYS A 282 5.33 -11.29 3.25
C CYS A 282 4.64 -10.28 4.17
N PHE A 283 3.36 -10.48 4.48
CA PHE A 283 2.63 -9.58 5.37
C PHE A 283 3.12 -9.63 6.83
N LEU A 284 3.74 -10.73 7.24
CA LEU A 284 4.16 -10.94 8.62
C LEU A 284 5.63 -10.60 8.88
N HIS A 285 6.52 -10.94 7.95
CA HIS A 285 7.96 -11.03 8.20
C HIS A 285 8.84 -10.28 7.19
N GLN A 286 8.27 -9.44 6.31
CA GLN A 286 9.07 -8.64 5.37
C GLN A 286 10.19 -7.88 6.10
N ARG A 287 11.38 -7.83 5.49
CA ARG A 287 12.51 -7.07 6.04
C ARG A 287 12.20 -5.57 6.09
N VAL A 288 12.49 -4.99 7.25
CA VAL A 288 12.35 -3.57 7.55
C VAL A 288 13.62 -3.07 8.22
N TYR A 289 13.80 -1.75 8.26
CA TYR A 289 14.90 -1.11 8.95
C TYR A 289 14.42 -0.60 10.31
N ASP A 290 15.11 -1.01 11.38
CA ASP A 290 14.90 -0.44 12.71
C ASP A 290 15.76 0.83 12.86
N PRO A 291 15.15 2.04 12.92
CA PRO A 291 15.92 3.28 13.05
C PRO A 291 16.53 3.49 14.44
N ARG A 292 16.04 2.80 15.48
CA ARG A 292 16.60 2.86 16.84
C ARG A 292 17.82 1.95 16.96
N ALA A 293 17.72 0.70 16.50
CA ALA A 293 18.82 -0.26 16.52
C ALA A 293 19.78 -0.13 15.31
N GLN A 294 19.41 0.67 14.31
CA GLN A 294 20.18 0.92 13.08
C GLN A 294 20.58 -0.35 12.32
N ARG A 295 19.66 -1.32 12.23
CA ARG A 295 19.89 -2.60 11.57
C ARG A 295 18.65 -3.10 10.85
N LEU A 296 18.85 -4.02 9.92
CA LEU A 296 17.77 -4.77 9.31
C LEU A 296 17.18 -5.75 10.32
N VAL A 297 15.85 -5.81 10.36
CA VAL A 297 15.05 -6.72 11.18
C VAL A 297 13.89 -7.27 10.34
N HIS A 298 13.20 -8.29 10.83
CA HIS A 298 11.91 -8.67 10.24
C HIS A 298 10.80 -7.78 10.79
N LEU A 299 9.75 -7.57 10.00
CA LEU A 299 8.54 -6.92 10.47
C LEU A 299 8.07 -7.64 11.74
N THR A 300 7.84 -8.95 11.72
CA THR A 300 7.66 -9.75 12.93
C THR A 300 8.78 -10.77 12.95
N GLU A 301 9.37 -11.05 14.11
CA GLU A 301 10.40 -12.08 14.17
C GLU A 301 9.80 -13.44 13.78
N PRO A 302 10.45 -14.19 12.86
CA PRO A 302 10.06 -15.55 12.53
C PRO A 302 10.00 -16.49 13.73
N ASP A 303 9.16 -17.51 13.61
CA ASP A 303 9.15 -18.66 14.51
C ASP A 303 10.29 -19.66 14.19
N GLN A 304 10.41 -20.71 15.00
CA GLN A 304 11.54 -21.65 14.93
C GLN A 304 11.60 -22.46 13.61
N ASP A 305 10.48 -22.57 12.89
CA ASP A 305 10.37 -23.36 11.65
C ASP A 305 10.63 -22.51 10.38
N TRP A 306 11.43 -21.44 10.49
CA TRP A 306 11.77 -20.54 9.38
C TRP A 306 12.67 -21.22 8.34
N ASP A 307 12.16 -21.36 7.12
CA ASP A 307 12.90 -21.96 6.00
C ASP A 307 13.53 -20.92 5.05
N GLY A 308 14.52 -21.35 4.28
CA GLY A 308 15.24 -20.46 3.35
C GLY A 308 14.42 -20.00 2.15
N GLU A 309 13.29 -20.65 1.84
CA GLU A 309 12.39 -20.19 0.78
C GLU A 309 11.62 -18.95 1.26
N ALA A 310 11.03 -19.03 2.47
CA ALA A 310 10.36 -17.91 3.11
C ALA A 310 11.31 -16.73 3.31
N ASP A 311 12.53 -16.96 3.81
CA ASP A 311 13.52 -15.91 4.00
C ASP A 311 13.82 -15.14 2.71
N ALA A 312 14.17 -15.85 1.63
CA ALA A 312 14.44 -15.23 0.34
C ALA A 312 13.20 -14.52 -0.24
N TYR A 313 12.00 -15.02 0.04
CA TYR A 313 10.75 -14.44 -0.46
C TYR A 313 10.42 -13.10 0.21
N VAL A 314 10.77 -12.94 1.49
CA VAL A 314 10.50 -11.74 2.29
C VAL A 314 11.65 -10.74 2.35
N GLY A 315 12.75 -11.01 1.62
CA GLY A 315 13.90 -10.12 1.46
C GLY A 315 15.11 -10.44 2.34
N GLY A 316 15.26 -11.69 2.77
CA GLY A 316 16.49 -12.21 3.40
C GLY A 316 17.69 -12.29 2.46
#